data_AF-A0A1D2VFF9-F1
#
_entry.id   AF-A0A1D2VFF9-F1
#
_cell.length_a   1.000
_cell.length_b   1.000
_cell.length_c   1.000
_cell.angle_alpha   90.00
_cell.angle_beta   90.00
_cell.angle_gamma   90.00
#
_symmetry.space_group_name_H-M   'P 1'
#
loop_
_entity.id
_entity.type
_entity.pdbx_description
1 polymer ?
#
loop_
_entity_poly.entity_id
_entity_poly.type
_entity_poly.pdbx_seq_one_letter_code
_entity_poly.pdbx_strand_id
1 'polypeptide(L)'
;FIRGKRTKSQASSSTLRAVTQMSVLSANRKQPKVLKLSKEDIVRHITVDSAWKLYQQKKKELLRKNLKDRYDSILDAANDLKSLYPKLYESSITNVNKTKSKSPNRFPIELRVPTDFPPNQIWNYEY
;
A
#
# COMPACT_ATOMS: atom_id res chain seq x y z
N PHE A 1 61.09 27.94 7.20
CA PHE A 1 59.72 27.44 7.49
C PHE A 1 59.52 26.09 6.83
N ILE A 2 59.53 25.00 7.60
CA ILE A 2 59.32 23.63 7.11
C ILE A 2 57.82 23.32 7.24
N ARG A 3 57.12 23.18 6.10
CA ARG A 3 55.71 22.82 6.07
C ARG A 3 55.56 21.34 6.45
N GLY A 4 55.11 21.06 7.67
CA GLY A 4 54.86 19.69 8.15
C GLY A 4 53.89 18.92 7.24
N LYS A 5 54.21 17.65 6.94
CA LYS A 5 53.30 16.73 6.25
C LYS A 5 52.04 16.50 7.09
N ARG A 6 50.85 16.71 6.51
CA ARG A 6 49.57 16.32 7.13
C ARG A 6 49.55 14.80 7.36
N THR A 7 49.66 14.36 8.60
CA THR A 7 49.29 13.00 9.01
C THR A 7 47.76 12.92 9.01
N LYS A 8 47.18 12.07 8.17
CA LYS A 8 45.74 11.78 8.23
C LYS A 8 45.50 10.97 9.51
N SER A 9 44.82 11.54 10.51
CA SER A 9 44.23 10.73 11.57
C SER A 9 43.23 9.78 10.92
N GLN A 10 43.44 8.47 11.07
CA GLN A 10 42.42 7.50 10.69
C GLN A 10 41.19 7.75 11.57
N ALA A 11 40.07 8.09 10.95
CA ALA A 11 38.79 8.18 11.64
C ALA A 11 38.49 6.86 12.36
N SER A 12 37.81 6.92 13.51
CA SER A 12 37.43 5.73 14.25
C SER A 12 36.55 4.80 13.40
N SER A 13 36.64 3.50 13.66
CA SER A 13 35.85 2.49 12.93
C SER A 13 34.34 2.76 12.97
N SER A 14 33.82 3.27 14.10
CA SER A 14 32.42 3.68 14.22
C SER A 14 32.08 4.87 13.32
N THR A 15 32.95 5.87 13.23
CA THR A 15 32.79 7.00 12.32
C THR A 15 32.87 6.57 10.85
N LEU A 16 33.76 5.64 10.49
CA LEU A 16 33.82 5.08 9.14
C LEU A 16 32.55 4.29 8.78
N ARG A 17 31.99 3.52 9.73
CA ARG A 17 30.69 2.84 9.53
C ARG A 17 29.55 3.84 9.33
N ALA A 18 29.50 4.91 10.12
CA ALA A 18 28.50 5.96 9.94
C ALA A 18 28.67 6.66 8.57
N VAL A 19 29.89 6.99 8.16
CA VAL A 19 30.18 7.60 6.86
C VAL A 19 29.82 6.67 5.71
N THR A 20 30.04 5.37 5.83
CA THR A 20 29.63 4.39 4.80
C THR A 20 28.11 4.24 4.73
N GLN A 21 27.41 4.19 5.86
CA GLN A 21 25.94 4.21 5.90
C GLN A 21 25.37 5.48 5.26
N MET A 22 25.94 6.65 5.60
CA MET A 22 25.55 7.92 4.97
C MET A 22 25.88 7.94 3.48
N SER A 23 27.03 7.38 3.10
CA SER A 23 27.41 7.23 1.70
C SER A 23 26.38 6.36 0.97
N VAL A 24 25.95 5.22 1.53
CA VAL A 24 24.93 4.31 0.96
C VAL A 24 23.67 5.07 0.55
N LEU A 25 23.17 5.93 1.43
CA LEU A 25 21.98 6.74 1.17
C LEU A 25 22.24 7.95 0.26
N SER A 26 23.48 8.44 0.20
CA SER A 26 23.83 9.59 -0.62
C SER A 26 23.77 9.27 -2.13
N ALA A 27 23.30 10.24 -2.90
CA ALA A 27 23.29 10.20 -4.36
C ALA A 27 24.70 10.29 -5.00
N ASN A 28 25.71 10.65 -4.20
CA ASN A 28 27.04 10.98 -4.69
C ASN A 28 27.69 9.80 -5.41
N ARG A 29 28.05 9.98 -6.69
CA ARG A 29 28.67 8.97 -7.57
C ARG A 29 27.86 7.68 -7.78
N LYS A 30 26.57 7.67 -7.40
CA LYS A 30 25.66 6.51 -7.57
C LYS A 30 24.54 6.76 -8.55
N GLN A 31 24.23 8.02 -8.83
CA GLN A 31 23.23 8.35 -9.84
C GLN A 31 23.81 8.19 -11.25
N PRO A 32 23.12 7.49 -12.16
CA PRO A 32 23.51 7.44 -13.56
C PRO A 32 23.30 8.79 -14.24
N LYS A 33 23.83 8.92 -15.46
CA LYS A 33 23.49 10.07 -16.31
C LYS A 33 22.00 10.05 -16.64
N VAL A 34 21.40 11.22 -16.80
CA VAL A 34 19.98 11.36 -17.17
C VAL A 34 19.72 10.68 -18.51
N LEU A 35 18.61 9.94 -18.60
CA LEU A 35 18.18 9.28 -19.81
C LEU A 35 17.84 10.31 -20.89
N LYS A 36 18.47 10.20 -22.06
CA LYS A 36 18.17 11.02 -23.24
C LYS A 36 17.36 10.17 -24.21
N LEU A 37 16.17 10.64 -24.54
CA LEU A 37 15.24 9.97 -25.45
C LEU A 37 15.22 10.72 -26.79
N SER A 38 14.95 10.00 -27.88
CA SER A 38 14.65 10.64 -29.16
C SER A 38 13.29 11.35 -29.09
N LYS A 39 13.00 12.25 -30.03
CA LYS A 39 11.70 12.95 -30.07
C LYS A 39 10.54 11.96 -30.20
N GLU A 40 10.71 10.92 -31.01
CA GLU A 40 9.72 9.85 -31.20
C GLU A 40 9.52 9.03 -29.92
N ASP A 41 10.60 8.69 -29.21
CA ASP A 41 10.52 7.96 -27.94
C ASP A 41 9.81 8.77 -26.86
N ILE A 42 10.02 10.09 -26.81
CA ILE A 42 9.32 10.97 -25.88
C ILE A 42 7.82 10.92 -26.15
N VAL A 43 7.41 11.01 -27.41
CA VAL A 43 5.99 10.91 -27.78
C VAL A 43 5.45 9.53 -27.38
N ARG A 44 6.15 8.44 -27.68
CA ARG A 44 5.76 7.08 -27.26
C ARG A 44 5.61 6.97 -25.75
N HIS A 45 6.57 7.47 -24.98
CA HIS A 45 6.50 7.46 -23.52
C HIS A 45 5.28 8.22 -22.98
N ILE A 46 5.03 9.43 -23.49
CA ILE A 46 3.86 10.23 -23.12
C ILE A 46 2.56 9.50 -23.45
N THR A 47 2.48 8.85 -24.61
CA THR A 47 1.27 8.10 -25.00
C THR A 47 1.01 6.92 -24.06
N VAL A 48 2.04 6.12 -23.72
CA VAL A 48 1.91 5.00 -22.78
C VAL A 48 1.48 5.49 -21.40
N ASP A 49 2.11 6.56 -20.90
CA ASP A 49 1.77 7.16 -19.61
C ASP A 49 0.33 7.69 -19.58
N SER A 50 -0.11 8.34 -20.66
CA SER A 50 -1.47 8.84 -20.78
C SER A 50 -2.51 7.71 -20.79
N ALA A 51 -2.23 6.63 -21.52
CA ALA A 51 -3.08 5.45 -21.58
C ALA A 51 -3.16 4.75 -20.22
N TRP A 52 -2.04 4.64 -19.51
CA TRP A 52 -1.99 4.08 -18.16
C TRP A 52 -2.78 4.92 -17.15
N LYS A 53 -2.66 6.25 -17.19
CA LYS A 53 -3.45 7.16 -16.34
C LYS A 53 -4.95 6.99 -16.59
N LEU A 54 -5.35 6.94 -17.86
CA LEU A 54 -6.75 6.73 -18.26
C LEU A 54 -7.26 5.37 -17.77
N TYR A 55 -6.47 4.30 -17.93
CA TYR A 55 -6.81 2.97 -17.43
C TYR A 55 -7.00 2.98 -15.90
N GLN A 56 -6.10 3.59 -15.15
CA GLN A 56 -6.20 3.68 -13.70
C GLN A 56 -7.39 4.51 -13.23
N GLN A 57 -7.75 5.56 -13.97
CA GLN A 57 -8.97 6.33 -13.72
C GLN A 57 -10.21 5.46 -13.87
N LYS A 58 -10.34 4.73 -14.97
CA LYS A 58 -11.46 3.79 -15.21
C LYS A 58 -11.54 2.72 -14.11
N LYS A 59 -10.40 2.15 -13.69
CA LYS A 59 -10.35 1.16 -12.61
C LYS A 59 -10.86 1.74 -11.28
N LYS A 60 -10.47 2.97 -10.95
CA LYS A 60 -10.96 3.66 -9.74
C LYS A 60 -12.45 3.99 -9.81
N GLU A 61 -12.93 4.41 -10.98
CA GLU A 61 -14.34 4.69 -11.21
C GLU A 61 -15.20 3.44 -11.04
N LEU A 62 -14.79 2.32 -11.62
CA LEU A 62 -15.45 1.02 -11.44
C LEU A 62 -15.51 0.61 -9.97
N LEU A 63 -14.40 0.76 -9.24
CA LEU A 63 -14.35 0.47 -7.80
C LEU A 63 -15.32 1.36 -7.02
N ARG A 64 -15.35 2.66 -7.30
CA ARG A 64 -16.27 3.61 -6.64
C ARG A 64 -17.72 3.28 -6.93
N LYS A 65 -18.04 2.94 -8.17
CA LYS A 65 -19.38 2.49 -8.57
C LYS A 65 -19.78 1.24 -7.78
N ASN A 66 -18.94 0.21 -7.77
CA ASN A 66 -19.22 -1.01 -7.04
C ASN A 66 -19.38 -0.79 -5.52
N LEU A 67 -18.60 0.11 -4.92
CA LEU A 67 -18.77 0.47 -3.50
C LEU A 67 -20.08 1.20 -3.25
N LYS A 68 -20.49 2.10 -4.16
CA LYS A 68 -21.77 2.80 -4.08
C LYS A 68 -22.93 1.83 -4.20
N ASP A 69 -22.92 0.96 -5.22
CA ASP A 69 -23.99 -0.02 -5.44
C ASP A 69 -24.14 -0.96 -4.22
N ARG A 70 -23.03 -1.37 -3.60
CA ARG A 70 -23.04 -2.15 -2.35
C ARG A 70 -23.63 -1.35 -1.18
N TYR A 71 -23.28 -0.08 -1.06
CA TYR A 71 -23.81 0.78 -0.01
C TYR A 71 -25.31 0.99 -0.15
N ASP A 72 -25.77 1.32 -1.36
CA ASP A 72 -27.18 1.54 -1.66
C ASP A 72 -28.00 0.27 -1.36
N SER A 73 -27.49 -0.90 -1.76
CA SER A 73 -28.11 -2.19 -1.44
C SER A 73 -28.18 -2.49 0.07
N ILE A 74 -27.14 -2.15 0.83
CA ILE A 74 -27.15 -2.29 2.30
C ILE A 74 -28.16 -1.33 2.93
N LEU A 75 -28.26 -0.11 2.42
CA LEU A 75 -29.18 0.91 2.92
C LEU A 75 -30.63 0.49 2.71
N ASP A 76 -30.98 0.00 1.52
CA ASP A 76 -32.32 -0.50 1.20
C ASP A 76 -32.71 -1.66 2.13
N ALA A 77 -31.83 -2.67 2.26
CA ALA A 77 -32.06 -3.79 3.17
C ALA A 77 -32.20 -3.36 4.64
N ALA A 78 -31.45 -2.34 5.07
CA ALA A 78 -31.55 -1.80 6.42
C ALA A 78 -32.87 -1.04 6.65
N ASN A 79 -33.35 -0.31 5.65
CA ASN A 79 -34.65 0.36 5.71
C ASN A 79 -35.80 -0.64 5.80
N ASP A 80 -35.76 -1.71 5.01
CA ASP A 80 -36.73 -2.80 5.07
C ASP A 80 -36.73 -3.48 6.44
N LEU A 81 -35.54 -3.79 6.97
CA LEU A 81 -35.39 -4.39 8.30
C LEU A 81 -35.94 -3.46 9.40
N LYS A 82 -35.71 -2.15 9.29
CA LYS A 82 -36.24 -1.16 10.23
C LYS A 82 -37.76 -1.11 10.21
N SER A 83 -38.38 -1.23 9.03
CA SER A 83 -39.83 -1.20 8.90
C SER A 83 -40.49 -2.48 9.39
N LEU A 84 -39.91 -3.65 9.10
CA LEU A 84 -40.50 -4.95 9.43
C LEU A 84 -40.16 -5.40 10.86
N TYR A 85 -38.91 -5.24 11.29
CA TYR A 85 -38.38 -5.76 12.57
C TYR A 85 -37.45 -4.76 13.27
N PRO A 86 -37.99 -3.70 13.91
CA PRO A 86 -37.20 -2.63 14.52
C PRO A 86 -36.16 -3.11 15.56
N LYS A 87 -36.48 -4.16 16.32
CA LYS A 87 -35.59 -4.73 17.34
C LYS A 87 -34.35 -5.41 16.73
N LEU A 88 -34.50 -6.07 15.57
CA LEU A 88 -33.38 -6.68 14.85
C LEU A 88 -32.50 -5.59 14.22
N TYR A 89 -33.12 -4.56 13.65
CA TYR A 89 -32.40 -3.39 13.16
C TYR A 89 -31.53 -2.74 14.25
N GLU A 90 -32.10 -2.48 15.43
CA GLU A 90 -31.36 -1.94 16.58
C GLU A 90 -30.18 -2.84 16.99
N SER A 91 -30.38 -4.17 17.00
CA SER A 91 -29.31 -5.11 17.30
C SER A 91 -28.17 -5.09 16.26
N SER A 92 -28.50 -4.93 14.98
CA SER A 92 -27.50 -4.92 13.90
C SER A 92 -26.55 -3.72 13.99
N ILE A 93 -27.07 -2.55 14.36
CA ILE A 93 -26.29 -1.32 14.52
C ILE A 93 -25.50 -1.32 15.83
N THR A 94 -26.09 -1.84 16.91
CA THR A 94 -25.47 -1.82 18.24
C THR A 94 -24.39 -2.89 18.43
N ASN A 95 -24.51 -4.05 17.77
CA ASN A 95 -23.55 -5.15 17.87
C ASN A 95 -22.18 -4.84 17.23
N VAL A 96 -22.08 -3.85 16.33
CA VAL A 96 -20.80 -3.29 15.87
C VAL A 96 -19.94 -2.79 17.06
N ASN A 97 -20.56 -2.45 18.19
CA ASN A 97 -19.90 -1.89 19.36
C ASN A 97 -19.84 -2.82 20.58
N LYS A 98 -20.49 -3.99 20.57
CA LYS A 98 -20.80 -4.75 21.81
C LYS A 98 -20.48 -6.25 21.83
N THR A 99 -19.85 -6.84 20.82
CA THR A 99 -19.41 -8.24 20.94
C THR A 99 -18.14 -8.35 21.79
N LYS A 100 -18.33 -8.92 22.98
CA LYS A 100 -17.40 -9.23 24.08
C LYS A 100 -16.23 -10.15 23.67
N SER A 101 -15.34 -9.70 22.80
CA SER A 101 -13.98 -10.22 22.66
C SER A 101 -13.02 -9.05 22.49
N LYS A 102 -11.79 -9.17 22.98
CA LYS A 102 -10.82 -8.07 23.21
C LYS A 102 -10.38 -7.27 21.96
N SER A 103 -11.06 -7.40 20.82
CA SER A 103 -10.87 -6.58 19.62
C SER A 103 -12.09 -6.67 18.68
N PRO A 104 -13.14 -5.86 18.85
CA PRO A 104 -14.42 -6.04 18.13
C PRO A 104 -14.40 -5.75 16.62
N ASN A 105 -13.31 -5.19 16.07
CA ASN A 105 -13.27 -4.73 14.67
C ASN A 105 -11.98 -5.12 13.92
N ARG A 106 -11.40 -6.28 14.23
CA ARG A 106 -10.21 -6.77 13.50
C ARG A 106 -10.61 -7.83 12.49
N PHE A 107 -10.00 -7.76 11.31
CA PHE A 107 -10.03 -8.89 10.38
C PHE A 107 -9.40 -10.12 11.06
N PRO A 108 -9.94 -11.32 10.85
CA PRO A 108 -9.37 -12.54 11.40
C PRO A 108 -7.99 -12.79 10.80
N ILE A 109 -7.08 -13.38 11.58
CA ILE A 109 -5.69 -13.65 11.16
C ILE A 109 -5.64 -14.64 9.99
N GLU A 110 -6.65 -15.49 9.86
CA GLU A 110 -6.82 -16.44 8.77
C GLU A 110 -7.11 -15.78 7.42
N LEU A 111 -7.63 -14.54 7.41
CA LEU A 111 -7.87 -13.78 6.18
C LEU A 111 -6.55 -13.22 5.65
N ARG A 112 -5.83 -14.05 4.90
CA ARG A 112 -4.51 -13.73 4.35
C ARG A 112 -4.59 -12.78 3.14
N VAL A 113 -3.53 -11.99 2.96
CA VAL A 113 -3.30 -11.23 1.73
C VAL A 113 -2.94 -12.20 0.60
N PRO A 114 -3.53 -12.07 -0.60
CA PRO A 114 -3.20 -12.93 -1.74
C PRO A 114 -1.70 -12.91 -2.06
N THR A 115 -1.14 -14.09 -2.30
CA THR A 115 0.26 -14.29 -2.73
C THR A 115 0.35 -14.51 -4.24
N ASP A 116 1.52 -14.29 -4.82
CA ASP A 116 1.76 -14.47 -6.27
C ASP A 116 1.63 -15.94 -6.70
N PHE A 117 2.09 -16.85 -5.84
CA PHE A 117 1.95 -18.30 -6.03
C PHE A 117 1.17 -18.93 -4.86
N PRO A 118 0.39 -20.00 -5.12
CA PRO A 118 -0.35 -20.68 -4.07
C PRO A 118 0.59 -21.44 -3.12
N PRO A 119 0.18 -21.65 -1.86
CA PRO A 119 0.88 -22.55 -0.93
C PRO A 119 0.68 -24.02 -1.33
N ASN A 120 1.51 -24.92 -0.78
CA ASN A 120 1.41 -26.37 -1.02
C ASN A 120 0.02 -26.93 -0.65
N GLN A 121 -0.56 -26.46 0.46
CA GLN A 121 -1.94 -26.73 0.84
C GLN A 121 -2.78 -25.48 0.60
N ILE A 122 -3.56 -25.48 -0.48
CA ILE A 122 -4.34 -24.33 -0.96
C ILE A 122 -5.45 -23.98 0.02
N TRP A 123 -6.13 -24.99 0.54
CA TRP A 123 -7.27 -24.84 1.44
C TRP A 123 -7.18 -25.87 2.57
N ASN A 124 -7.54 -25.46 3.78
CA ASN A 124 -7.66 -26.37 4.91
C ASN A 124 -9.13 -26.72 5.11
N TYR A 125 -9.49 -27.99 4.93
CA TYR A 125 -10.86 -28.48 5.10
C TYR A 125 -11.17 -28.92 6.53
N GLU A 126 -10.15 -29.07 7.39
CA GLU A 126 -10.27 -29.66 8.74
C GLU A 126 -10.39 -28.61 9.86
N TYR A 127 -10.92 -27.42 9.55
CA TYR A 127 -11.03 -26.30 10.50
C TYR A 127 -12.29 -26.37 11.37
#